data_AF-A0A812M1E6-F1
#
_entry.id   AF-A0A812M1E6-F1
#
_cell.length_a   1.000
_cell.length_b   1.000
_cell.length_c   1.000
_cell.angle_alpha   90.00
_cell.angle_beta   90.00
_cell.angle_gamma   90.00
#
_symmetry.space_group_name_H-M   'P 1'
#
loop_
_entity.id
_entity.type
_entity.pdbx_description
1 polymer ?
#
loop_
_entity_poly.entity_id
_entity_poly.type
_entity_poly.pdbx_seq_one_letter_code
_entity_poly.pdbx_strand_id
1 'polypeptide(L)'
;MAYCATKEPTSLIAAAGLDDERFVAFAGLIGGCLALLGISGLLLAWRRASADSESAQLTAPATQERLARVEAPPGMGFTAAGQMESSGAQSAFRASQVLGMVLGRQQQAAIDHATFIQRRDLVLLVLFGLYVLTCLLVPVISWNSIDVDDGLPWEIHLIFLVVFLATKAAELWIYNSDPTLASPLPVLRRERFDVMNGFVFKFAMSFMAYFDAYQDAVATATAFKSHNPVSQLLAPWMIGCYLLGVVCLQWGIVAWLALRDPTRACILKLLHMESVCARLTLPADQKKTWVLLQIARTIGEDVPQGITQTLFVVYVQKNPFLILSILCAIGSSLLAAKDAITRKLLASGDVQQQALVQAADQHVHSVHFVVFSPASRLGVAKAVFVRRSGRTDKQFGGKERCDQCFYLQHGQYITAVRLTHHGGIVWKRNLQAIEVTTNTGARRLFGYAQSFDFEAVAREGHHIVGLQVEVDRHGLRITGVKQAKIPEMPTAERPPAEAHEGATPANGV
;
A
#
# COMPACT_ATOMS: atom_id res chain seq x y z
N MET A 1 -8.14 -34.47 21.97
CA MET A 1 -9.34 -34.31 21.11
C MET A 1 -10.34 -35.48 21.21
N ALA A 2 -9.99 -36.68 21.69
CA ALA A 2 -10.93 -37.80 21.83
C ALA A 2 -11.72 -37.85 23.17
N TYR A 3 -11.55 -36.89 24.08
CA TYR A 3 -12.19 -36.89 25.40
C TYR A 3 -13.49 -36.06 25.48
N CYS A 4 -13.82 -35.28 24.44
CA CYS A 4 -15.01 -34.40 24.43
C CYS A 4 -16.20 -34.95 23.64
N ALA A 5 -16.14 -36.20 23.14
CA ALA A 5 -17.13 -36.73 22.20
C ALA A 5 -18.28 -37.54 22.86
N THR A 6 -18.37 -37.61 24.19
CA THR A 6 -19.31 -38.53 24.88
C THR A 6 -20.38 -37.85 25.74
N LYS A 7 -20.57 -36.53 25.67
CA LYS A 7 -21.70 -35.88 26.35
C LYS A 7 -22.65 -35.22 25.35
N GLU A 8 -23.90 -35.67 25.38
CA GLU A 8 -25.00 -35.10 24.60
C GLU A 8 -25.14 -33.60 24.88
N PRO A 9 -25.28 -32.75 23.84
CA PRO A 9 -25.28 -31.29 23.98
C PRO A 9 -26.54 -30.73 24.68
N THR A 10 -27.56 -31.54 24.94
CA THR A 10 -28.81 -31.11 25.60
C THR A 10 -28.71 -31.08 27.12
N SER A 11 -27.70 -31.71 27.74
CA SER A 11 -27.57 -31.74 29.21
C SER A 11 -26.72 -30.61 29.82
N LEU A 12 -26.05 -29.79 28.99
CA LEU A 12 -25.16 -28.71 29.48
C LEU A 12 -25.91 -27.41 29.80
N ILE A 13 -27.05 -27.17 29.15
CA ILE A 13 -27.88 -25.98 29.37
C ILE A 13 -28.77 -26.15 30.61
N ALA A 14 -29.31 -27.36 30.83
CA ALA A 14 -30.17 -27.65 31.98
C ALA A 14 -29.38 -27.85 33.30
N ALA A 15 -28.13 -28.29 33.25
CA ALA A 15 -27.29 -28.49 34.44
C ALA A 15 -26.62 -27.19 34.95
N ALA A 16 -26.69 -26.10 34.18
CA ALA A 16 -25.98 -24.85 34.46
C ALA A 16 -26.71 -23.88 35.40
N GLY A 17 -27.96 -24.17 35.80
CA GLY A 17 -28.70 -23.35 36.77
C GLY A 17 -28.76 -21.86 36.39
N LEU A 18 -29.02 -21.56 35.11
CA LEU A 18 -28.98 -20.22 34.54
C LEU A 18 -30.25 -19.41 34.86
N ASP A 19 -30.58 -19.26 36.14
CA ASP A 19 -31.66 -18.38 36.63
C ASP A 19 -31.15 -17.01 37.10
N ASP A 20 -29.85 -16.71 36.92
CA ASP A 20 -29.31 -15.39 37.25
C ASP A 20 -29.77 -14.38 36.19
N GLU A 21 -30.80 -13.58 36.52
CA GLU A 21 -31.34 -12.51 35.66
C GLU A 21 -30.23 -11.61 35.07
N ARG A 22 -29.11 -11.47 35.79
CA ARG A 22 -27.95 -10.70 35.37
C ARG A 22 -27.20 -11.34 34.20
N PHE A 23 -27.07 -12.67 34.18
CA PHE A 23 -26.49 -13.41 33.06
C PHE A 23 -27.37 -13.28 31.81
N VAL A 24 -28.69 -13.42 31.97
CA VAL A 24 -29.65 -13.29 30.86
C VAL A 24 -29.60 -11.88 30.25
N ALA A 25 -29.49 -10.84 31.08
CA ALA A 25 -29.32 -9.47 30.61
C ALA A 25 -28.00 -9.26 29.85
N PHE A 26 -26.88 -9.77 30.38
CA PHE A 26 -25.57 -9.67 29.74
C PHE A 26 -25.51 -10.43 28.41
N ALA A 27 -25.98 -11.68 28.39
CA ALA A 27 -26.05 -12.52 27.20
C ALA A 27 -27.01 -11.96 26.14
N GLY A 28 -28.17 -11.44 26.56
CA GLY A 28 -29.15 -10.81 25.66
C GLY A 28 -28.59 -9.55 24.99
N LEU A 29 -27.85 -8.73 25.74
CA LEU A 29 -27.21 -7.53 25.20
C LEU A 29 -26.10 -7.88 24.19
N ILE A 30 -25.24 -8.87 24.51
CA ILE A 30 -24.23 -9.39 23.59
C ILE A 30 -24.87 -9.98 22.33
N GLY A 31 -25.93 -10.78 22.48
CA GLY A 31 -26.68 -11.36 21.37
C GLY A 31 -27.28 -10.29 20.44
N GLY A 32 -27.81 -9.21 21.00
CA GLY A 32 -28.30 -8.05 20.24
C GLY A 32 -27.18 -7.36 19.44
N CYS A 33 -26.02 -7.14 20.05
CA CYS A 33 -24.87 -6.56 19.38
C CYS A 33 -24.34 -7.47 18.25
N LEU A 34 -24.23 -8.78 18.49
CA LEU A 34 -23.80 -9.76 17.49
C LEU A 34 -24.76 -9.84 16.30
N ALA A 35 -26.07 -9.79 16.54
CA ALA A 35 -27.07 -9.77 15.48
C ALA A 35 -26.94 -8.51 14.60
N LEU A 36 -26.74 -7.34 15.20
CA LEU A 36 -26.54 -6.09 14.47
C LEU A 36 -25.25 -6.11 13.63
N LEU A 37 -24.15 -6.64 14.17
CA LEU A 37 -22.88 -6.76 13.47
C LEU A 37 -22.95 -7.80 12.33
N GLY A 38 -23.59 -8.95 12.58
CA GLY A 38 -23.78 -10.00 11.60
C GLY A 38 -24.62 -9.56 10.40
N ILE A 39 -25.77 -8.90 10.66
CA ILE A 39 -26.65 -8.37 9.60
C ILE A 39 -25.94 -7.27 8.81
N SER A 40 -25.24 -6.35 9.49
CA SER A 40 -24.50 -5.27 8.83
C SER A 40 -23.38 -5.80 7.94
N GLY A 41 -22.62 -6.78 8.41
CA GLY A 41 -21.55 -7.43 7.64
C GLY A 41 -22.05 -8.19 6.42
N LEU A 42 -23.12 -8.98 6.57
CA LEU A 42 -23.74 -9.73 5.46
C LEU A 42 -24.33 -8.81 4.39
N LEU A 43 -25.04 -7.75 4.79
CA LEU A 43 -25.61 -6.79 3.86
C LEU A 43 -24.54 -6.03 3.07
N LEU A 44 -23.39 -5.72 3.70
CA LEU A 44 -22.27 -5.05 3.04
C LEU A 44 -21.51 -5.99 2.09
N ALA A 45 -21.26 -7.23 2.49
CA ALA A 45 -20.65 -8.24 1.63
C ALA A 45 -21.51 -8.52 0.39
N TRP A 46 -22.83 -8.64 0.58
CA TRP A 46 -23.78 -8.85 -0.51
C TRP A 46 -23.83 -7.65 -1.47
N ARG A 47 -23.98 -6.42 -0.95
CA ARG A 47 -24.07 -5.22 -1.79
C ARG A 47 -22.81 -4.98 -2.62
N ARG A 48 -21.64 -5.38 -2.11
CA ARG A 48 -20.36 -5.25 -2.81
C ARG A 48 -20.12 -6.35 -3.83
N ALA A 49 -20.49 -7.59 -3.53
CA ALA A 49 -20.49 -8.66 -4.52
C ALA A 49 -21.37 -8.31 -5.74
N SER A 50 -22.51 -7.66 -5.50
CA SER A 50 -23.37 -7.14 -6.57
C SER A 50 -22.69 -6.06 -7.41
N ALA A 51 -22.09 -5.05 -6.77
CA ALA A 51 -21.43 -3.93 -7.47
C ALA A 51 -20.19 -4.37 -8.27
N ASP A 52 -19.38 -5.27 -7.72
CA ASP A 52 -18.19 -5.79 -8.39
C ASP A 52 -18.57 -6.67 -9.60
N SER A 53 -19.66 -7.45 -9.50
CA SER A 53 -20.19 -8.24 -10.63
C SER A 53 -20.68 -7.38 -11.79
N GLU A 54 -21.31 -6.25 -11.48
CA GLU A 54 -21.85 -5.30 -12.47
C GLU A 54 -20.72 -4.57 -13.21
N SER A 55 -19.66 -4.16 -12.49
CA SER A 55 -18.48 -3.51 -13.08
C SER A 55 -17.64 -4.45 -13.96
N ALA A 56 -17.52 -5.73 -13.58
CA ALA A 56 -16.79 -6.75 -14.34
C ALA A 56 -17.53 -7.12 -15.63
N GLN A 57 -18.86 -7.18 -15.61
CA GLN A 57 -19.68 -7.42 -16.80
C GLN A 57 -19.64 -6.26 -17.81
N LEU A 58 -19.49 -5.01 -17.34
CA LEU A 58 -19.42 -3.83 -18.21
C LEU A 58 -18.05 -3.65 -18.90
N THR A 59 -16.97 -4.16 -18.32
CA THR A 59 -15.60 -3.91 -18.81
C THR A 59 -15.02 -5.05 -19.66
N ALA A 60 -15.44 -6.30 -19.43
CA ALA A 60 -14.98 -7.46 -20.18
C ALA A 60 -15.31 -7.42 -21.70
N PRO A 61 -16.56 -7.17 -22.15
CA PRO A 61 -16.90 -7.24 -23.57
C PRO A 61 -16.32 -6.07 -24.39
N ALA A 62 -16.27 -4.86 -23.83
CA ALA A 62 -15.75 -3.67 -24.51
C ALA A 62 -14.24 -3.77 -24.83
N THR A 63 -13.50 -4.52 -24.00
CA THR A 63 -12.05 -4.73 -24.18
C THR A 63 -11.78 -5.84 -25.19
N GLN A 64 -12.57 -6.91 -25.17
CA GLN A 64 -12.50 -8.00 -26.16
C GLN A 64 -12.89 -7.53 -27.56
N GLU A 65 -13.92 -6.69 -27.71
CA GLU A 65 -14.35 -6.16 -29.01
C GLU A 65 -13.33 -5.17 -29.61
N ARG A 66 -12.64 -4.38 -28.77
CA ARG A 66 -11.55 -3.50 -29.22
C ARG A 66 -10.31 -4.25 -29.67
N LEU A 67 -10.01 -5.39 -29.06
CA LEU A 67 -8.88 -6.25 -29.46
C LEU A 67 -9.21 -7.09 -30.71
N ALA A 68 -10.46 -7.53 -30.86
CA ALA A 68 -10.92 -8.26 -32.05
C ALA A 68 -10.99 -7.37 -33.30
N ARG A 69 -11.23 -6.05 -33.16
CA ARG A 69 -11.22 -5.10 -34.30
C ARG A 69 -9.82 -4.73 -34.83
N VAL A 70 -8.75 -5.31 -34.28
CA VAL A 70 -7.37 -5.16 -34.81
C VAL A 70 -7.00 -6.37 -35.71
N GLU A 71 -7.98 -7.15 -36.15
CA GLU A 71 -7.75 -8.18 -37.17
C GLU A 71 -7.42 -7.56 -38.53
N ALA A 72 -6.49 -8.22 -39.22
CA ALA A 72 -5.69 -7.72 -40.32
C ALA A 72 -6.50 -7.14 -41.49
N PRO A 73 -5.95 -6.14 -42.20
CA PRO A 73 -6.58 -5.61 -43.41
C PRO A 73 -6.82 -6.75 -44.41
N PRO A 74 -8.05 -6.93 -44.90
CA PRO A 74 -8.38 -8.00 -45.83
C PRO A 74 -7.81 -7.66 -47.21
N GLY A 75 -6.92 -8.53 -47.69
CA GLY A 75 -6.58 -8.63 -49.12
C GLY A 75 -5.47 -7.70 -49.60
N MET A 76 -4.23 -8.19 -49.57
CA MET A 76 -3.27 -7.87 -50.63
C MET A 76 -2.56 -9.15 -51.05
N GLY A 77 -2.88 -9.61 -52.27
CA GLY A 77 -2.24 -10.74 -52.90
C GLY A 77 -0.77 -10.46 -53.15
N PHE A 78 0.10 -11.22 -52.51
CA PHE A 78 1.53 -11.21 -52.75
C PHE A 78 1.83 -11.85 -54.11
N THR A 79 2.11 -11.02 -55.11
CA THR A 79 2.93 -11.42 -56.26
C THR A 79 4.36 -10.95 -56.03
N ALA A 80 5.29 -11.84 -56.35
CA ALA A 80 6.67 -11.80 -55.94
C ALA A 80 7.48 -10.67 -56.61
N ALA A 81 8.03 -9.74 -55.82
CA ALA A 81 9.24 -8.99 -56.12
C ALA A 81 9.76 -8.31 -54.85
N GLY A 82 11.05 -8.47 -54.51
CA GLY A 82 11.72 -7.64 -53.50
C GLY A 82 12.31 -8.38 -52.30
N GLN A 83 13.42 -9.09 -52.51
CA GLN A 83 14.16 -9.81 -51.46
C GLN A 83 14.94 -8.92 -50.46
N MET A 84 14.71 -7.59 -50.46
CA MET A 84 15.44 -6.64 -49.59
C MET A 84 14.59 -5.92 -48.53
N GLU A 85 13.26 -6.05 -48.52
CA GLU A 85 12.36 -5.43 -47.50
C GLU A 85 11.95 -6.38 -46.36
N SER A 86 12.44 -7.63 -46.39
CA SER A 86 12.02 -8.69 -45.45
C SER A 86 12.49 -8.51 -43.99
N SER A 87 13.52 -7.71 -43.73
CA SER A 87 14.06 -7.52 -42.38
C SER A 87 13.22 -6.56 -41.52
N GLY A 88 12.67 -5.50 -42.13
CA GLY A 88 11.79 -4.53 -41.48
C GLY A 88 10.47 -5.17 -41.06
N ALA A 89 9.81 -5.85 -41.99
CA ALA A 89 8.54 -6.54 -41.73
C ALA A 89 8.66 -7.63 -40.66
N GLN A 90 9.74 -8.43 -40.67
CA GLN A 90 9.98 -9.44 -39.64
C GLN A 90 10.26 -8.83 -38.26
N SER A 91 10.93 -7.68 -38.18
CA SER A 91 11.21 -7.02 -36.91
C SER A 91 9.95 -6.37 -36.31
N ALA A 92 9.10 -5.74 -37.13
CA ALA A 92 7.80 -5.21 -36.71
C ALA A 92 6.85 -6.31 -36.22
N PHE A 93 6.81 -7.46 -36.92
CA PHE A 93 6.01 -8.62 -36.51
C PHE A 93 6.49 -9.23 -35.19
N ARG A 94 7.82 -9.32 -34.97
CA ARG A 94 8.36 -9.76 -33.67
C ARG A 94 8.06 -8.77 -32.55
N ALA A 95 8.13 -7.46 -32.84
CA ALA A 95 7.79 -6.43 -31.86
C ALA A 95 6.31 -6.47 -31.46
N SER A 96 5.39 -6.67 -32.42
CA SER A 96 3.96 -6.81 -32.14
C SER A 96 3.65 -8.08 -31.34
N GLN A 97 4.31 -9.22 -31.64
CA GLN A 97 4.19 -10.43 -30.83
C GLN A 97 4.69 -10.23 -29.39
N VAL A 98 5.83 -9.57 -29.19
CA VAL A 98 6.36 -9.26 -27.85
C VAL A 98 5.42 -8.34 -27.10
N LEU A 99 4.89 -7.30 -27.76
CA LEU A 99 3.93 -6.39 -27.14
C LEU A 99 2.64 -7.12 -26.74
N GLY A 100 2.11 -7.99 -27.61
CA GLY A 100 0.95 -8.83 -27.30
C GLY A 100 1.18 -9.75 -26.09
N MET A 101 2.36 -10.38 -26.00
CA MET A 101 2.72 -11.19 -24.83
C MET A 101 2.85 -10.36 -23.54
N VAL A 102 3.41 -9.14 -23.62
CA VAL A 102 3.55 -8.24 -22.48
C VAL A 102 2.18 -7.76 -21.99
N LEU A 103 1.32 -7.30 -22.90
CA LEU A 103 -0.04 -6.86 -22.58
C LEU A 103 -0.87 -8.01 -22.00
N GLY A 104 -0.77 -9.21 -22.58
CA GLY A 104 -1.42 -10.41 -22.04
C GLY A 104 -0.98 -10.74 -20.61
N ARG A 105 0.33 -10.64 -20.32
CA ARG A 105 0.85 -10.82 -18.96
C ARG A 105 0.39 -9.74 -17.99
N GLN A 106 0.36 -8.47 -18.42
CA GLN A 106 -0.14 -7.38 -17.58
C GLN A 106 -1.63 -7.54 -17.26
N GLN A 107 -2.43 -7.93 -18.25
CA GLN A 107 -3.85 -8.21 -18.05
C GLN A 107 -4.05 -9.40 -17.10
N GLN A 108 -3.32 -10.49 -17.28
CA GLN A 108 -3.40 -11.64 -16.38
C GLN A 108 -2.98 -11.27 -14.95
N ALA A 109 -1.89 -10.51 -14.78
CA ALA A 109 -1.45 -10.04 -13.47
C ALA A 109 -2.50 -9.12 -12.79
N ALA A 110 -3.20 -8.30 -13.57
CA ALA A 110 -4.30 -7.47 -13.06
C ALA A 110 -5.49 -8.32 -12.59
N ILE A 111 -5.86 -9.37 -13.35
CA ILE A 111 -6.91 -10.32 -13.00
C ILE A 111 -6.54 -11.11 -11.73
N ASP A 112 -5.30 -11.60 -11.67
CA ASP A 112 -4.79 -12.37 -10.53
C ASP A 112 -4.76 -11.50 -9.27
N HIS A 113 -4.34 -10.24 -9.39
CA HIS A 113 -4.35 -9.27 -8.30
C HIS A 113 -5.76 -8.92 -7.82
N ALA A 114 -6.70 -8.69 -8.74
CA ALA A 114 -8.11 -8.47 -8.37
C ALA A 114 -8.71 -9.67 -7.63
N THR A 115 -8.43 -10.88 -8.12
CA THR A 115 -8.85 -12.14 -7.49
C THR A 115 -8.23 -12.30 -6.10
N PHE A 116 -6.94 -11.95 -5.95
CA PHE A 116 -6.26 -11.95 -4.66
C PHE A 116 -6.92 -10.99 -3.67
N ILE A 117 -7.22 -9.75 -4.08
CA ILE A 117 -7.90 -8.76 -3.23
C ILE A 117 -9.25 -9.29 -2.74
N GLN A 118 -10.06 -9.88 -3.62
CA GLN A 118 -11.36 -10.45 -3.24
C GLN A 118 -11.22 -11.56 -2.20
N ARG A 119 -10.26 -12.49 -2.40
CA ARG A 119 -9.99 -13.57 -1.45
C ARG A 119 -9.47 -13.04 -0.11
N ARG A 120 -8.56 -12.07 -0.15
CA ARG A 120 -8.03 -11.39 1.03
C ARG A 120 -9.17 -10.77 1.82
N ASP A 121 -10.05 -10.01 1.17
CA ASP A 121 -11.16 -9.32 1.81
C ASP A 121 -12.13 -10.31 2.50
N LEU A 122 -12.45 -11.43 1.84
CA LEU A 122 -13.25 -12.50 2.44
C LEU A 122 -12.58 -13.09 3.68
N VAL A 123 -11.28 -13.41 3.60
CA VAL A 123 -10.51 -13.95 4.74
C VAL A 123 -10.50 -12.96 5.90
N LEU A 124 -10.28 -11.67 5.64
CA LEU A 124 -10.30 -10.64 6.69
C LEU A 124 -11.67 -10.52 7.35
N LEU A 125 -12.75 -10.54 6.57
CA LEU A 125 -14.11 -10.49 7.12
C LEU A 125 -14.43 -11.70 8.00
N VAL A 126 -14.08 -12.91 7.56
CA VAL A 126 -14.29 -14.15 8.32
C VAL A 126 -13.49 -14.12 9.62
N LEU A 127 -12.20 -13.76 9.56
CA LEU A 127 -11.34 -13.67 10.74
C LEU A 127 -11.82 -12.60 11.71
N PHE A 128 -12.30 -11.46 11.20
CA PHE A 128 -12.85 -10.40 12.05
C PHE A 128 -14.13 -10.87 12.76
N GLY A 129 -15.03 -11.54 12.05
CA GLY A 129 -16.21 -12.15 12.65
C GLY A 129 -15.86 -13.17 13.73
N LEU A 130 -14.92 -14.08 13.44
CA LEU A 130 -14.44 -15.07 14.41
C LEU A 130 -13.81 -14.41 15.65
N TYR A 131 -12.97 -13.40 15.45
CA TYR A 131 -12.35 -12.63 16.53
C TYR A 131 -13.42 -12.03 17.45
N VAL A 132 -14.35 -11.24 16.90
CA VAL A 132 -15.44 -10.62 17.64
C VAL A 132 -16.29 -11.66 18.37
N LEU A 133 -16.65 -12.75 17.69
CA LEU A 133 -17.43 -13.84 18.29
C LEU A 133 -16.68 -14.48 19.45
N THR A 134 -15.39 -14.76 19.32
CA THR A 134 -14.61 -15.35 20.42
C THR A 134 -14.46 -14.40 21.61
N CYS A 135 -14.24 -13.10 21.37
CA CYS A 135 -14.15 -12.11 22.45
C CYS A 135 -15.44 -12.01 23.26
N LEU A 136 -16.60 -12.17 22.60
CA LEU A 136 -17.91 -12.05 23.24
C LEU A 136 -18.43 -13.37 23.81
N LEU A 137 -18.40 -14.44 23.03
CA LEU A 137 -19.05 -15.71 23.37
C LEU A 137 -18.23 -16.54 24.35
N VAL A 138 -16.90 -16.52 24.27
CA VAL A 138 -16.08 -17.38 25.14
C VAL A 138 -16.29 -17.02 26.62
N PRO A 139 -16.22 -15.75 27.05
CA PRO A 139 -16.50 -15.39 28.44
C PRO A 139 -17.94 -15.69 28.87
N VAL A 140 -18.92 -15.49 27.98
CA VAL A 140 -20.34 -15.74 28.26
C VAL A 140 -20.62 -17.24 28.45
N ILE A 141 -20.21 -18.07 27.50
CA ILE A 141 -20.45 -19.53 27.55
C ILE A 141 -19.69 -20.15 28.73
N SER A 142 -18.54 -19.57 29.07
CA SER A 142 -17.67 -20.06 30.15
C SER A 142 -17.95 -19.42 31.50
N TRP A 143 -19.04 -18.66 31.64
CA TRP A 143 -19.36 -17.89 32.84
C TRP A 143 -19.24 -18.68 34.14
N ASN A 144 -19.78 -19.91 34.13
CA ASN A 144 -19.77 -20.78 35.30
C ASN A 144 -18.35 -21.24 35.70
N SER A 145 -17.40 -21.23 34.76
CA SER A 145 -16.00 -21.62 34.98
C SER A 145 -15.09 -20.46 35.40
N ILE A 146 -15.59 -19.23 35.46
CA ILE A 146 -14.79 -18.07 35.89
C ILE A 146 -14.56 -18.13 37.41
N ASP A 147 -13.30 -18.12 37.83
CA ASP A 147 -12.90 -17.90 39.21
C ASP A 147 -12.50 -16.42 39.42
N VAL A 148 -12.71 -15.87 40.61
CA VAL A 148 -12.41 -14.45 40.90
C VAL A 148 -10.90 -14.22 41.08
N ASP A 149 -10.22 -15.19 41.67
CA ASP A 149 -8.80 -15.15 41.97
C ASP A 149 -7.98 -15.61 40.76
N ASP A 150 -8.42 -16.70 40.12
CA ASP A 150 -7.68 -17.34 39.02
C ASP A 150 -8.19 -16.98 37.61
N GLY A 151 -9.37 -16.36 37.49
CA GLY A 151 -9.97 -16.00 36.21
C GLY A 151 -10.54 -17.21 35.45
N LEU A 152 -10.41 -17.21 34.12
CA LEU A 152 -10.80 -18.37 33.30
C LEU A 152 -9.67 -19.41 33.24
N PRO A 153 -9.99 -20.71 33.29
CA PRO A 153 -9.01 -21.77 33.11
C PRO A 153 -8.36 -21.69 31.72
N TRP A 154 -7.07 -22.04 31.65
CA TRP A 154 -6.24 -21.82 30.47
C TRP A 154 -6.71 -22.57 29.22
N GLU A 155 -7.41 -23.69 29.40
CA GLU A 155 -8.00 -24.48 28.31
C GLU A 155 -9.05 -23.69 27.52
N ILE A 156 -9.76 -22.77 28.20
CA ILE A 156 -10.79 -21.94 27.57
C ILE A 156 -10.14 -20.85 26.70
N HIS A 157 -8.98 -20.33 27.14
CA HIS A 157 -8.17 -19.39 26.35
C HIS A 157 -7.64 -20.02 25.05
N LEU A 158 -7.55 -21.35 24.95
CA LEU A 158 -7.10 -22.02 23.72
C LEU A 158 -8.04 -21.79 22.53
N ILE A 159 -9.34 -21.60 22.76
CA ILE A 159 -10.30 -21.31 21.70
C ILE A 159 -9.94 -19.98 21.03
N PHE A 160 -9.68 -18.96 21.84
CA PHE A 160 -9.22 -17.65 21.37
C PHE A 160 -7.84 -17.75 20.70
N LEU A 161 -6.92 -18.54 21.28
CA LEU A 161 -5.60 -18.77 20.71
C LEU A 161 -5.66 -19.37 19.30
N VAL A 162 -6.58 -20.28 19.02
CA VAL A 162 -6.75 -20.85 17.67
C VAL A 162 -7.14 -19.77 16.65
N VAL A 163 -8.06 -18.87 16.99
CA VAL A 163 -8.47 -17.76 16.11
C VAL A 163 -7.33 -16.76 15.92
N PHE A 164 -6.56 -16.49 16.99
CA PHE A 164 -5.34 -15.71 16.90
C PHE A 164 -4.32 -16.33 15.93
N LEU A 165 -4.02 -17.62 16.07
CA LEU A 165 -3.06 -18.32 15.21
C LEU A 165 -3.50 -18.32 13.75
N ALA A 166 -4.81 -18.53 13.49
CA ALA A 166 -5.37 -18.41 12.16
C ALA A 166 -5.21 -16.99 11.59
N THR A 167 -5.43 -15.96 12.42
CA THR A 167 -5.22 -14.56 12.05
C THR A 167 -3.76 -14.29 11.70
N LYS A 168 -2.81 -14.86 12.46
CA LYS A 168 -1.37 -14.71 12.18
C LYS A 168 -0.88 -15.48 10.96
N ALA A 169 -1.43 -16.66 10.71
CA ALA A 169 -1.19 -17.37 9.46
C ALA A 169 -1.68 -16.55 8.26
N ALA A 170 -2.85 -15.91 8.37
CA ALA A 170 -3.38 -15.02 7.33
C ALA A 170 -2.53 -13.75 7.18
N GLU A 171 -2.05 -13.15 8.27
CA GLU A 171 -1.13 -12.00 8.22
C GLU A 171 0.15 -12.35 7.44
N LEU A 172 0.75 -13.51 7.71
CA LEU A 172 1.92 -14.01 6.99
C LEU A 172 1.61 -14.28 5.51
N TRP A 173 0.47 -14.89 5.21
CA TRP A 173 0.04 -15.15 3.84
C TRP A 173 -0.15 -13.84 3.06
N ILE A 174 -0.82 -12.84 3.63
CA ILE A 174 -1.01 -11.52 3.02
C ILE A 174 0.34 -10.83 2.84
N TYR A 175 1.18 -10.82 3.87
CA TYR A 175 2.51 -10.21 3.83
C TYR A 175 3.37 -10.77 2.68
N ASN A 176 3.30 -12.08 2.45
CA ASN A 176 4.07 -12.75 1.40
C ASN A 176 3.43 -12.64 0.00
N SER A 177 2.10 -12.60 -0.09
CA SER A 177 1.38 -12.74 -1.36
C SER A 177 0.90 -11.42 -1.95
N ASP A 178 0.79 -10.34 -1.15
CA ASP A 178 0.33 -9.04 -1.62
C ASP A 178 1.46 -8.30 -2.36
N PRO A 179 1.38 -8.15 -3.69
CA PRO A 179 2.43 -7.51 -4.47
C PRO A 179 2.56 -6.01 -4.16
N THR A 180 1.55 -5.39 -3.54
CA THR A 180 1.59 -3.97 -3.15
C THR A 180 2.45 -3.73 -1.91
N LEU A 181 2.71 -4.76 -1.11
CA LEU A 181 3.59 -4.69 0.07
C LEU A 181 5.07 -4.88 -0.29
N ALA A 182 5.33 -5.48 -1.46
CA ALA A 182 6.66 -5.68 -2.00
C ALA A 182 7.21 -4.35 -2.55
N SER A 183 7.56 -3.43 -1.65
CA SER A 183 8.37 -2.28 -2.05
C SER A 183 9.72 -2.80 -2.60
N PRO A 184 10.10 -2.45 -3.84
CA PRO A 184 11.40 -2.75 -4.40
C PRO A 184 12.43 -1.76 -3.84
N LEU A 185 12.55 -1.66 -2.51
CA LEU A 185 13.69 -0.96 -1.93
C LEU A 185 14.93 -1.82 -2.19
N PRO A 186 15.96 -1.29 -2.89
CA PRO A 186 17.16 -2.04 -3.19
C PRO A 186 17.93 -2.25 -1.88
N VAL A 187 17.67 -3.40 -1.27
CA VAL A 187 18.20 -3.82 0.01
C VAL A 187 19.72 -3.72 0.02
N LEU A 188 20.24 -2.69 0.69
CA LEU A 188 21.53 -2.79 1.34
C LEU A 188 21.39 -3.77 2.50
N ARG A 189 22.31 -4.73 2.61
CA ARG A 189 22.32 -5.85 3.59
C ARG A 189 21.98 -5.44 5.05
N ARG A 190 22.20 -4.17 5.41
CA ARG A 190 21.93 -3.58 6.72
C ARG A 190 20.43 -3.30 6.95
N GLU A 191 19.70 -2.83 5.94
CA GLU A 191 18.26 -2.57 6.07
C GLU A 191 17.44 -3.85 6.11
N ARG A 192 17.93 -4.97 5.57
CA ARG A 192 17.25 -6.27 5.66
C ARG A 192 17.14 -6.76 7.12
N PHE A 193 18.16 -6.50 7.94
CA PHE A 193 18.13 -6.84 9.37
C PHE A 193 17.15 -5.94 10.13
N ASP A 194 17.12 -4.64 9.84
CA ASP A 194 16.17 -3.72 10.47
C ASP A 194 14.72 -4.00 10.05
N VAL A 195 14.52 -4.42 8.81
CA VAL A 195 13.23 -4.87 8.28
C VAL A 195 12.77 -6.15 8.95
N MET A 196 13.66 -7.13 9.15
CA MET A 196 13.32 -8.41 9.77
C MET A 196 13.09 -8.25 11.27
N ASN A 197 13.94 -7.50 11.97
CA ASN A 197 13.74 -7.17 13.39
C ASN A 197 12.46 -6.35 13.59
N GLY A 198 12.20 -5.38 12.70
CA GLY A 198 10.96 -4.59 12.73
C GLY A 198 9.72 -5.44 12.43
N PHE A 199 9.83 -6.43 11.54
CA PHE A 199 8.76 -7.40 11.28
C PHE A 199 8.50 -8.28 12.50
N VAL A 200 9.52 -8.98 13.01
CA VAL A 200 9.40 -9.90 14.15
C VAL A 200 8.88 -9.16 15.37
N PHE A 201 9.41 -7.97 15.66
CA PHE A 201 8.94 -7.16 16.77
C PHE A 201 7.46 -6.78 16.61
N LYS A 202 7.04 -6.24 15.46
CA LYS A 202 5.63 -5.85 15.25
C LYS A 202 4.69 -7.04 15.25
N PHE A 203 5.10 -8.14 14.64
CA PHE A 203 4.35 -9.39 14.61
C PHE A 203 4.21 -9.98 16.03
N ALA A 204 5.28 -10.03 16.82
CA ALA A 204 5.22 -10.48 18.21
C ALA A 204 4.40 -9.52 19.08
N MET A 205 4.61 -8.21 18.99
CA MET A 205 3.88 -7.22 19.79
C MET A 205 2.40 -7.16 19.45
N SER A 206 2.02 -7.51 18.22
CA SER A 206 0.61 -7.60 17.85
C SER A 206 -0.15 -8.71 18.56
N PHE A 207 0.53 -9.67 19.19
CA PHE A 207 -0.08 -10.62 20.13
C PHE A 207 -0.72 -9.88 21.30
N MET A 208 0.03 -9.01 21.97
CA MET A 208 -0.46 -8.27 23.14
C MET A 208 -1.66 -7.41 22.77
N ALA A 209 -1.60 -6.72 21.64
CA ALA A 209 -2.70 -5.88 21.18
C ALA A 209 -3.95 -6.69 20.83
N TYR A 210 -3.80 -7.91 20.28
CA TYR A 210 -4.92 -8.78 19.89
C TYR A 210 -5.65 -9.34 21.11
N PHE A 211 -4.92 -9.64 22.20
CA PHE A 211 -5.51 -10.18 23.43
C PHE A 211 -6.32 -9.15 24.22
N ASP A 212 -6.14 -7.86 23.96
CA ASP A 212 -6.66 -6.72 24.73
C ASP A 212 -8.19 -6.81 24.93
N ALA A 213 -8.97 -6.75 23.83
CA ALA A 213 -10.44 -6.80 23.92
C ALA A 213 -10.95 -8.11 24.54
N TYR A 214 -10.27 -9.22 24.32
CA TYR A 214 -10.63 -10.49 24.96
C TYR A 214 -10.36 -10.45 26.47
N GLN A 215 -9.19 -9.97 26.89
CA GLN A 215 -8.86 -9.81 28.30
C GLN A 215 -9.79 -8.83 29.00
N ASP A 216 -10.22 -7.77 28.31
CA ASP A 216 -11.20 -6.82 28.83
C ASP A 216 -12.55 -7.48 29.09
N ALA A 217 -13.02 -8.31 28.17
CA ALA A 217 -14.25 -9.07 28.34
C ALA A 217 -14.15 -10.07 29.50
N VAL A 218 -13.03 -10.79 29.61
CA VAL A 218 -12.77 -11.73 30.71
C VAL A 218 -12.69 -11.00 32.05
N ALA A 219 -11.91 -9.92 32.15
CA ALA A 219 -11.79 -9.12 33.36
C ALA A 219 -13.14 -8.53 33.81
N THR A 220 -13.95 -8.10 32.85
CA THR A 220 -15.31 -7.60 33.11
C THR A 220 -16.20 -8.71 33.68
N ALA A 221 -16.16 -9.91 33.10
CA ALA A 221 -16.93 -11.05 33.59
C ALA A 221 -16.46 -11.50 34.99
N THR A 222 -15.15 -11.53 35.24
CA THR A 222 -14.57 -11.78 36.57
C THR A 222 -15.03 -10.75 37.60
N ALA A 223 -14.98 -9.46 37.25
CA ALA A 223 -15.41 -8.39 38.15
C ALA A 223 -16.91 -8.51 38.50
N PHE A 224 -17.72 -8.90 37.53
CA PHE A 224 -19.17 -9.04 37.71
C PHE A 224 -19.54 -10.28 38.55
N LYS A 225 -18.75 -11.36 38.47
CA LYS A 225 -18.94 -12.58 39.29
C LYS A 225 -18.44 -12.40 40.73
N SER A 226 -17.52 -11.48 40.97
CA SER A 226 -16.95 -11.23 42.30
C SER A 226 -17.99 -10.72 43.31
N HIS A 227 -18.03 -11.29 44.51
CA HIS A 227 -18.87 -10.79 45.61
C HIS A 227 -18.31 -9.53 46.30
N ASN A 228 -17.13 -9.05 45.90
CA ASN A 228 -16.53 -7.86 46.48
C ASN A 228 -17.37 -6.61 46.12
N PRO A 229 -17.74 -5.76 47.09
CA PRO A 229 -18.60 -4.59 46.83
C PRO A 229 -17.95 -3.56 45.89
N VAL A 230 -16.63 -3.41 45.93
CA VAL A 230 -15.90 -2.54 45.00
C VAL A 230 -15.95 -3.12 43.59
N SER A 231 -15.81 -4.45 43.45
CA SER A 231 -15.92 -5.12 42.16
C SER A 231 -17.31 -4.97 41.54
N GLN A 232 -18.36 -5.16 42.34
CA GLN A 232 -19.75 -4.98 41.91
C GLN A 232 -20.04 -3.53 41.49
N LEU A 233 -19.38 -2.55 42.11
CA LEU A 233 -19.47 -1.15 41.71
C LEU A 233 -18.73 -0.87 40.39
N LEU A 234 -17.56 -1.48 40.17
CA LEU A 234 -16.73 -1.27 38.98
C LEU A 234 -17.25 -2.03 37.75
N ALA A 235 -17.84 -3.20 37.93
CA ALA A 235 -18.24 -4.07 36.83
C ALA A 235 -19.19 -3.40 35.81
N PRO A 236 -20.22 -2.63 36.20
CA PRO A 236 -21.06 -1.89 35.25
C PRO A 236 -20.29 -0.86 34.43
N TRP A 237 -19.28 -0.21 35.01
CA TRP A 237 -18.41 0.72 34.30
C TRP A 237 -17.53 0.00 33.29
N MET A 238 -16.93 -1.13 33.67
CA MET A 238 -16.14 -1.97 32.77
C MET A 238 -16.99 -2.48 31.60
N ILE A 239 -18.22 -2.93 31.87
CA ILE A 239 -19.20 -3.30 30.84
C ILE A 239 -19.50 -2.10 29.93
N GLY A 240 -19.80 -0.94 30.50
CA GLY A 240 -20.14 0.26 29.73
C GLY A 240 -19.00 0.71 28.81
N CYS A 241 -17.77 0.75 29.33
CA CYS A 241 -16.56 1.08 28.57
C CYS A 241 -16.31 0.06 27.45
N TYR A 242 -16.42 -1.24 27.75
CA TYR A 242 -16.25 -2.28 26.74
C TYR A 242 -17.31 -2.20 25.63
N LEU A 243 -18.59 -2.04 25.98
CA LEU A 243 -19.67 -1.94 25.00
C LEU A 243 -19.56 -0.69 24.14
N LEU A 244 -19.28 0.46 24.76
CA LEU A 244 -19.18 1.73 24.04
C LEU A 244 -17.91 1.77 23.19
N GLY A 245 -16.75 1.56 23.81
CA GLY A 245 -15.43 1.67 23.19
C GLY A 245 -15.13 0.58 22.18
N VAL A 246 -15.40 -0.67 22.53
CA VAL A 246 -15.05 -1.84 21.70
C VAL A 246 -16.18 -2.18 20.75
N VAL A 247 -17.34 -2.51 21.29
CA VAL A 247 -18.42 -3.08 20.48
C VAL A 247 -19.03 -2.03 19.56
N CYS A 248 -19.43 -0.87 20.10
CA CYS A 248 -20.10 0.17 19.34
C CYS A 248 -19.14 0.99 18.47
N LEU A 249 -18.09 1.57 19.07
CA LEU A 249 -17.18 2.45 18.34
C LEU A 249 -16.25 1.66 17.42
N GLN A 250 -15.50 0.68 17.93
CA GLN A 250 -14.51 -0.02 17.10
C GLN A 250 -15.13 -1.05 16.16
N TRP A 251 -15.93 -1.99 16.67
CA TRP A 251 -16.50 -3.07 15.87
C TRP A 251 -17.74 -2.68 15.08
N GLY A 252 -18.48 -1.67 15.54
CA GLY A 252 -19.60 -1.07 14.81
C GLY A 252 -19.11 0.00 13.84
N ILE A 253 -18.92 1.22 14.34
CA ILE A 253 -18.70 2.42 13.52
C ILE A 253 -17.39 2.32 12.73
N VAL A 254 -16.28 2.00 13.40
CA VAL A 254 -14.98 2.01 12.74
C VAL A 254 -14.81 0.83 11.80
N ALA A 255 -15.31 -0.37 12.14
CA ALA A 255 -15.33 -1.48 11.20
C ALA A 255 -16.14 -1.14 9.95
N TRP A 256 -17.31 -0.50 10.11
CA TRP A 256 -18.11 -0.03 8.98
C TRP A 256 -17.36 0.98 8.10
N LEU A 257 -16.62 1.93 8.69
CA LEU A 257 -15.75 2.84 7.94
C LEU A 257 -14.58 2.10 7.28
N ALA A 258 -13.98 1.13 7.97
CA ALA A 258 -12.87 0.32 7.47
C ALA A 258 -13.28 -0.55 6.27
N LEU A 259 -14.55 -0.96 6.18
CA LEU A 259 -15.08 -1.65 5.01
C LEU A 259 -15.19 -0.74 3.77
N ARG A 260 -15.11 0.58 3.95
CA ARG A 260 -15.07 1.57 2.85
C ARG A 260 -13.64 1.95 2.47
N ASP A 261 -12.64 1.59 3.28
CA ASP A 261 -11.23 1.82 2.96
C ASP A 261 -10.80 0.91 1.80
N PRO A 262 -10.40 1.47 0.63
CA PRO A 262 -9.98 0.68 -0.52
C PRO A 262 -8.68 -0.09 -0.27
N THR A 263 -7.83 0.38 0.66
CA THR A 263 -6.56 -0.27 1.00
C THR A 263 -6.72 -1.37 2.05
N ARG A 264 -7.89 -1.43 2.71
CA ARG A 264 -8.15 -2.33 3.83
C ARG A 264 -7.20 -2.16 5.02
N ALA A 265 -6.42 -1.08 5.05
CA ALA A 265 -5.47 -0.83 6.13
C ALA A 265 -6.18 -0.75 7.48
N CYS A 266 -7.37 -0.13 7.52
CA CYS A 266 -8.13 0.02 8.75
C CYS A 266 -8.68 -1.32 9.29
N ILE A 267 -9.15 -2.23 8.44
CA ILE A 267 -9.65 -3.55 8.90
C ILE A 267 -8.51 -4.46 9.33
N LEU A 268 -7.36 -4.40 8.63
CA LEU A 268 -6.13 -5.06 9.05
C LEU A 268 -5.68 -4.56 10.43
N LYS A 269 -5.85 -3.27 10.71
CA LYS A 269 -5.52 -2.68 12.01
C LYS A 269 -6.50 -3.13 13.11
N LEU A 270 -7.79 -3.26 12.81
CA LEU A 270 -8.79 -3.85 13.71
C LEU A 270 -8.51 -5.33 14.02
N LEU A 271 -7.89 -6.05 13.08
CA LEU A 271 -7.42 -7.43 13.27
C LEU A 271 -6.01 -7.53 13.87
N HIS A 272 -5.42 -6.40 14.25
CA HIS A 272 -4.06 -6.30 14.79
C HIS A 272 -3.01 -6.95 13.87
N MET A 273 -3.16 -6.82 12.56
CA MET A 273 -2.16 -7.24 11.56
C MET A 273 -1.10 -6.14 11.36
N GLU A 274 -0.40 -5.81 12.45
CA GLU A 274 0.51 -4.65 12.53
C GLU A 274 1.65 -4.69 11.52
N SER A 275 2.13 -5.89 11.17
CA SER A 275 3.25 -6.04 10.24
C SER A 275 2.85 -5.65 8.81
N VAL A 276 1.63 -6.00 8.40
CA VAL A 276 1.05 -5.63 7.10
C VAL A 276 0.66 -4.15 7.09
N CYS A 277 -0.01 -3.66 8.14
CA CYS A 277 -0.38 -2.25 8.26
C CYS A 277 0.80 -1.29 8.22
N ALA A 278 1.96 -1.71 8.74
CA ALA A 278 3.19 -0.93 8.70
C ALA A 278 3.76 -0.75 7.29
N ARG A 279 3.39 -1.64 6.36
CA ARG A 279 3.86 -1.64 4.97
C ARG A 279 2.86 -1.03 4.00
N LEU A 280 1.59 -0.98 4.37
CA LEU A 280 0.56 -0.32 3.56
C LEU A 280 0.74 1.19 3.55
N THR A 281 0.70 1.75 2.34
CA THR A 281 0.61 3.18 2.12
C THR A 281 -0.84 3.60 2.31
N LEU A 282 -1.09 4.47 3.27
CA LEU A 282 -2.44 4.96 3.56
C LEU A 282 -2.77 6.17 2.67
N PRO A 283 -3.86 6.12 1.89
CA PRO A 283 -4.34 7.26 1.12
C PRO A 283 -4.66 8.46 2.03
N ALA A 284 -4.52 9.68 1.49
CA ALA A 284 -4.72 10.91 2.25
C ALA A 284 -6.14 11.05 2.83
N ASP A 285 -7.14 10.62 2.06
CA ASP A 285 -8.56 10.58 2.44
C ASP A 285 -8.83 9.60 3.59
N GLN A 286 -8.08 8.49 3.67
CA GLN A 286 -8.24 7.47 4.70
C GLN A 286 -7.51 7.78 6.02
N LYS A 287 -6.65 8.81 6.05
CA LYS A 287 -5.96 9.22 7.28
C LYS A 287 -6.93 9.61 8.40
N LYS A 288 -8.06 10.23 8.06
CA LYS A 288 -9.08 10.60 9.06
C LYS A 288 -9.66 9.36 9.74
N THR A 289 -10.03 8.35 8.95
CA THR A 289 -10.54 7.07 9.46
C THR A 289 -9.51 6.37 10.34
N TRP A 290 -8.25 6.35 9.92
CA TRP A 290 -7.15 5.76 10.69
C TRP A 290 -6.91 6.46 12.03
N VAL A 291 -6.95 7.80 12.05
CA VAL A 291 -6.81 8.59 13.28
C VAL A 291 -8.02 8.37 14.18
N LEU A 292 -9.23 8.39 13.62
CA LEU A 292 -10.46 8.11 14.36
C LEU A 292 -10.42 6.74 15.02
N LEU A 293 -9.95 5.71 14.32
CA LEU A 293 -9.76 4.36 14.88
C LEU A 293 -8.89 4.39 16.15
N GLN A 294 -7.71 5.01 16.08
CA GLN A 294 -6.80 5.05 17.25
C GLN A 294 -7.37 5.88 18.40
N ILE A 295 -8.01 7.01 18.10
CA ILE A 295 -8.63 7.87 19.12
C ILE A 295 -9.81 7.16 19.80
N ALA A 296 -10.67 6.53 19.01
CA ALA A 296 -11.83 5.79 19.51
C ALA A 296 -11.39 4.66 20.44
N ARG A 297 -10.34 3.93 20.09
CA ARG A 297 -9.72 2.92 20.96
C ARG A 297 -9.15 3.55 22.24
N THR A 298 -8.23 4.51 22.09
CA THR A 298 -7.51 5.10 23.23
C THR A 298 -8.45 5.74 24.25
N ILE A 299 -9.40 6.57 23.79
CA ILE A 299 -10.26 7.37 24.66
C ILE A 299 -11.55 6.63 25.02
N GLY A 300 -12.07 5.81 24.11
CA GLY A 300 -13.33 5.09 24.31
C GLY A 300 -13.19 3.78 25.09
N GLU A 301 -12.03 3.13 25.03
CA GLU A 301 -11.76 1.83 25.66
C GLU A 301 -10.53 1.92 26.57
N ASP A 302 -9.31 2.00 26.00
CA ASP A 302 -8.08 1.64 26.72
C ASP A 302 -7.84 2.48 27.98
N VAL A 303 -8.07 3.79 27.92
CA VAL A 303 -7.89 4.68 29.09
C VAL A 303 -8.97 4.44 30.15
N PRO A 304 -10.29 4.52 29.85
CA PRO A 304 -11.33 4.21 30.84
C PRO A 304 -11.23 2.79 31.41
N GLN A 305 -10.98 1.79 30.56
CA GLN A 305 -10.88 0.40 30.96
C GLN A 305 -9.62 0.16 31.80
N GLY A 306 -8.49 0.73 31.42
CA GLY A 306 -7.27 0.63 32.22
C GLY A 306 -7.39 1.32 33.58
N ILE A 307 -8.14 2.42 33.71
CA ILE A 307 -8.45 3.03 35.02
C ILE A 307 -9.28 2.07 35.87
N THR A 308 -10.39 1.55 35.33
CA THR A 308 -11.29 0.67 36.10
C THR A 308 -10.63 -0.66 36.46
N GLN A 309 -9.84 -1.25 35.56
CA GLN A 309 -9.02 -2.43 35.84
C GLN A 309 -7.93 -2.16 36.87
N THR A 310 -7.27 -1.01 36.83
CA THR A 310 -6.27 -0.65 37.84
C THR A 310 -6.91 -0.58 39.23
N LEU A 311 -8.08 0.05 39.34
CA LEU A 311 -8.83 0.10 40.59
C LEU A 311 -9.23 -1.31 41.05
N PHE A 312 -9.73 -2.15 40.15
CA PHE A 312 -10.07 -3.54 40.45
C PHE A 312 -8.86 -4.31 40.96
N VAL A 313 -7.71 -4.20 40.30
CA VAL A 313 -6.47 -4.88 40.71
C VAL A 313 -5.97 -4.36 42.06
N VAL A 314 -6.00 -3.05 42.31
CA VAL A 314 -5.52 -2.48 43.58
C VAL A 314 -6.40 -2.92 44.75
N TYR A 315 -7.72 -2.87 44.59
CA TYR A 315 -8.66 -3.06 45.71
C TYR A 315 -9.17 -4.50 45.86
N VAL A 316 -9.13 -5.31 44.80
CA VAL A 316 -9.67 -6.67 44.78
C VAL A 316 -8.55 -7.70 44.68
N GLN A 317 -7.82 -7.76 43.56
CA GLN A 317 -6.84 -8.84 43.32
C GLN A 317 -5.48 -8.63 44.00
N LYS A 318 -5.13 -7.38 44.34
CA LYS A 318 -3.87 -6.98 44.98
C LYS A 318 -2.61 -7.48 44.27
N ASN A 319 -2.63 -7.54 42.94
CA ASN A 319 -1.51 -8.00 42.11
C ASN A 319 -0.78 -6.82 41.43
N PRO A 320 0.37 -6.36 41.93
CA PRO A 320 1.05 -5.19 41.39
C PRO A 320 1.62 -5.40 39.97
N PHE A 321 1.86 -6.64 39.55
CA PHE A 321 2.37 -6.93 38.20
C PHE A 321 1.31 -6.67 37.14
N LEU A 322 0.03 -6.93 37.44
CA LEU A 322 -1.08 -6.61 36.54
C LEU A 322 -1.24 -5.09 36.33
N ILE A 323 -0.87 -4.27 37.33
CA ILE A 323 -0.89 -2.80 37.18
C ILE A 323 0.14 -2.36 36.14
N LEU A 324 1.35 -2.95 36.16
CA LEU A 324 2.39 -2.62 35.17
C LEU A 324 1.95 -2.97 33.75
N SER A 325 1.28 -4.12 33.55
CA SER A 325 0.77 -4.47 32.22
C SER A 325 -0.32 -3.51 31.74
N ILE A 326 -1.22 -3.07 32.62
CA ILE A 326 -2.27 -2.09 32.28
C ILE A 326 -1.63 -0.75 31.88
N LEU A 327 -0.64 -0.27 32.63
CA LEU A 327 0.08 0.97 32.30
C LEU A 327 0.83 0.87 30.97
N CYS A 328 1.45 -0.28 30.67
CA CYS A 328 2.07 -0.54 29.38
C CYS A 328 1.05 -0.54 28.23
N ALA A 329 -0.15 -1.10 28.43
CA ALA A 329 -1.22 -1.10 27.43
C ALA A 329 -1.69 0.33 27.12
N ILE A 330 -2.01 1.13 28.15
CA ILE A 330 -2.38 2.55 28.00
C ILE A 330 -1.25 3.32 27.29
N GLY A 331 -0.01 3.14 27.72
CA GLY A 331 1.14 3.82 27.12
C GLY A 331 1.33 3.48 25.64
N SER A 332 1.15 2.21 25.28
CA SER A 332 1.18 1.73 23.90
C SER A 332 0.06 2.35 23.07
N SER A 333 -1.15 2.45 23.61
CA SER A 333 -2.30 3.07 22.93
C SER A 333 -2.10 4.56 22.68
N LEU A 334 -1.62 5.29 23.69
CA LEU A 334 -1.28 6.72 23.55
C LEU A 334 -0.18 6.95 22.51
N LEU A 335 0.84 6.08 22.47
CA LEU A 335 1.86 6.14 21.44
C LEU A 335 1.29 5.85 20.06
N ALA A 336 0.40 4.85 19.91
CA ALA A 336 -0.25 4.53 18.65
C ALA A 336 -1.13 5.69 18.14
N ALA A 337 -1.85 6.37 19.03
CA ALA A 337 -2.62 7.57 18.70
C ALA A 337 -1.72 8.72 18.24
N LYS A 338 -0.62 8.97 18.97
CA LYS A 338 0.38 9.97 18.57
C LYS A 338 0.98 9.65 17.20
N ASP A 339 1.36 8.40 16.97
CA ASP A 339 1.95 7.95 15.71
C ASP A 339 0.94 8.07 14.57
N ALA A 340 -0.35 7.77 14.80
CA ALA A 340 -1.40 7.96 13.81
C ALA A 340 -1.61 9.43 13.43
N ILE A 341 -1.62 10.34 14.41
CA ILE A 341 -1.76 11.79 14.18
C ILE A 341 -0.55 12.30 13.38
N THR A 342 0.65 11.91 13.79
CA THR A 342 1.92 12.37 13.21
C THR A 342 2.33 11.63 11.94
N ARG A 343 1.66 10.53 11.56
CA ARG A 343 1.95 9.74 10.36
C ARG A 343 1.97 10.67 9.14
N LYS A 344 3.15 10.76 8.51
CA LYS A 344 3.30 11.48 7.24
C LYS A 344 2.59 10.67 6.16
N LEU A 345 1.74 11.33 5.39
CA LEU A 345 1.14 10.75 4.20
C LEU A 345 2.26 10.58 3.18
N LEU A 346 2.72 9.35 2.96
CA LEU A 346 3.45 9.03 1.74
C LEU A 346 2.41 9.13 0.63
N ALA A 347 2.54 10.15 -0.22
CA ALA A 347 1.60 10.39 -1.31
C ALA A 347 1.50 9.11 -2.15
N SER A 348 0.30 8.54 -2.28
CA SER A 348 0.01 7.36 -3.09
C SER A 348 0.51 7.49 -4.54
N GLY A 349 0.67 8.73 -5.01
CA GLY A 349 1.32 9.05 -6.28
C GLY A 349 2.75 8.54 -6.38
N ASP A 350 3.55 8.56 -5.32
CA ASP A 350 4.98 8.21 -5.41
C ASP A 350 5.21 6.72 -5.72
N VAL A 351 4.32 5.83 -5.26
CA VAL A 351 4.43 4.39 -5.50
C VAL A 351 3.89 3.99 -6.87
N GLN A 352 2.75 4.55 -7.30
CA GLN A 352 2.24 4.35 -8.67
C GLN A 352 3.12 5.02 -9.72
N GLN A 353 3.68 6.20 -9.41
CA GLN A 353 4.61 6.90 -10.28
C GLN A 353 5.97 6.20 -10.28
N GLN A 354 6.43 5.60 -9.18
CA GLN A 354 7.59 4.69 -9.19
C GLN A 354 7.32 3.39 -9.97
N ALA A 355 6.12 2.81 -9.85
CA ALA A 355 5.74 1.61 -10.60
C ALA A 355 5.54 1.90 -12.10
N LEU A 356 4.96 3.04 -12.46
CA LEU A 356 4.84 3.54 -13.83
C LEU A 356 6.20 3.95 -14.39
N VAL A 357 7.07 4.58 -13.58
CA VAL A 357 8.46 4.85 -13.95
C VAL A 357 9.23 3.56 -14.14
N GLN A 358 9.00 2.52 -13.34
CA GLN A 358 9.60 1.19 -13.50
C GLN A 358 9.03 0.40 -14.69
N ALA A 359 7.73 0.50 -14.97
CA ALA A 359 7.08 -0.11 -16.14
C ALA A 359 7.46 0.62 -17.43
N ALA A 360 7.62 1.94 -17.38
CA ALA A 360 8.19 2.74 -18.46
C ALA A 360 9.71 2.45 -18.63
N ASP A 361 10.44 2.16 -17.54
CA ASP A 361 11.85 1.72 -17.57
C ASP A 361 12.03 0.36 -18.28
N GLN A 362 10.97 -0.46 -18.38
CA GLN A 362 11.02 -1.74 -19.08
C GLN A 362 10.82 -1.63 -20.61
N HIS A 363 10.24 -0.53 -21.12
CA HIS A 363 9.85 -0.42 -22.54
C HIS A 363 10.22 0.88 -23.26
N VAL A 364 10.84 1.86 -22.60
CA VAL A 364 11.26 3.12 -23.25
C VAL A 364 12.78 3.15 -23.43
N HIS A 365 13.20 3.19 -24.69
CA HIS A 365 14.58 3.50 -25.06
C HIS A 365 14.92 4.95 -24.63
N SER A 366 15.78 5.09 -23.61
CA SER A 366 16.62 6.25 -23.29
C SER A 366 15.97 7.65 -23.28
N VAL A 367 15.50 8.09 -22.11
CA VAL A 367 15.33 9.53 -21.80
C VAL A 367 16.36 9.93 -20.74
N HIS A 368 17.24 10.87 -21.09
CA HIS A 368 18.30 11.38 -20.23
C HIS A 368 17.89 12.74 -19.67
N PHE A 369 17.80 12.87 -18.34
CA PHE A 369 17.54 14.15 -17.67
C PHE A 369 18.85 14.76 -17.16
N VAL A 370 18.98 16.08 -17.29
CA VAL A 370 19.96 16.87 -16.55
C VAL A 370 19.19 17.95 -15.81
N VAL A 371 19.32 17.99 -14.48
CA VAL A 371 18.53 18.88 -13.58
C VAL A 371 19.49 19.78 -12.82
N PHE A 372 19.24 21.09 -12.79
CA PHE A 372 20.08 22.07 -12.09
C PHE A 372 19.28 22.93 -11.12
N SER A 373 19.89 23.27 -9.98
CA SER A 373 19.31 24.17 -8.97
C SER A 373 20.10 25.47 -8.89
N PRO A 374 19.46 26.64 -9.05
CA PRO A 374 20.09 27.93 -8.80
C PRO A 374 19.93 28.29 -7.31
N ALA A 375 20.71 27.68 -6.42
CA ALA A 375 20.67 28.01 -5.00
C ALA A 375 22.08 28.15 -4.41
N SER A 376 22.58 29.38 -4.47
CA SER A 376 23.41 30.09 -3.47
C SER A 376 24.28 31.13 -4.18
N ARG A 377 24.48 32.29 -3.54
CA ARG A 377 25.34 33.41 -3.99
C ARG A 377 26.84 33.04 -4.16
N LEU A 378 27.17 31.74 -4.19
CA LEU A 378 28.52 31.18 -4.24
C LEU A 378 28.80 30.28 -5.47
N GLY A 379 27.90 30.23 -6.46
CA GLY A 379 28.27 29.79 -7.82
C GLY A 379 28.64 28.32 -8.00
N VAL A 380 27.90 27.39 -7.39
CA VAL A 380 28.07 25.95 -7.61
C VAL A 380 26.84 25.39 -8.34
N ALA A 381 26.98 25.00 -9.61
CA ALA A 381 25.95 24.24 -10.32
C ALA A 381 25.94 22.78 -9.85
N LYS A 382 24.73 22.21 -9.68
CA LYS A 382 24.50 20.80 -9.33
C LYS A 382 23.83 20.11 -10.51
N ALA A 383 24.26 18.91 -10.88
CA ALA A 383 23.61 18.10 -11.91
C ALA A 383 23.19 16.75 -11.33
N VAL A 384 21.94 16.34 -11.54
CA VAL A 384 21.47 14.98 -11.20
C VAL A 384 21.54 14.09 -12.44
N PHE A 385 22.26 12.97 -12.33
CA PHE A 385 22.33 11.93 -13.35
C PHE A 385 21.34 10.81 -13.03
N VAL A 386 20.50 10.44 -13.99
CA VAL A 386 19.64 9.25 -13.88
C VAL A 386 20.10 8.22 -14.91
N ARG A 387 20.51 7.04 -14.45
CA ARG A 387 20.94 5.93 -15.31
C ARG A 387 19.95 4.77 -15.16
N ARG A 388 19.30 4.37 -16.28
CA ARG A 388 18.63 3.10 -16.67
C ARG A 388 18.33 2.01 -15.62
N SER A 389 18.05 2.32 -14.35
CA SER A 389 17.96 1.29 -13.30
C SER A 389 17.01 1.67 -12.16
N GLY A 390 16.09 2.61 -12.36
CA GLY A 390 15.24 3.11 -11.27
C GLY A 390 15.98 3.70 -10.06
N ARG A 391 17.32 3.86 -10.12
CA ARG A 391 18.12 4.60 -9.14
C ARG A 391 18.40 6.00 -9.67
N THR A 392 17.96 7.02 -8.93
CA THR A 392 18.73 8.25 -8.79
C THR A 392 20.04 7.87 -8.13
N ASP A 393 21.05 7.52 -8.94
CA ASP A 393 22.39 7.30 -8.40
C ASP A 393 22.87 8.63 -7.84
N LYS A 394 23.04 8.65 -6.50
CA LYS A 394 23.72 9.67 -5.70
C LYS A 394 23.49 11.11 -6.16
N GLN A 395 22.77 11.91 -5.35
CA GLN A 395 22.96 13.36 -5.42
C GLN A 395 24.47 13.65 -5.30
N PHE A 396 25.05 14.13 -6.38
CA PHE A 396 26.40 14.65 -6.37
C PHE A 396 26.31 16.14 -6.06
N GLY A 397 26.68 16.50 -4.82
CA GLY A 397 26.53 17.85 -4.29
C GLY A 397 25.36 17.99 -3.29
N GLY A 398 25.51 18.90 -2.32
CA GLY A 398 24.80 18.91 -1.04
C GLY A 398 23.25 18.96 -1.04
N LYS A 399 22.70 18.63 0.14
CA LYS A 399 21.31 18.25 0.54
C LYS A 399 20.12 19.16 0.16
N GLU A 400 20.27 20.16 -0.70
CA GLU A 400 19.18 21.09 -1.03
C GLU A 400 18.35 20.64 -2.24
N ARG A 401 17.06 20.98 -2.22
CA ARG A 401 16.06 20.67 -3.26
C ARG A 401 16.44 21.26 -4.62
N CYS A 402 16.00 20.56 -5.67
CA CYS A 402 16.22 20.94 -7.06
C CYS A 402 14.91 21.42 -7.68
N ASP A 403 14.91 22.62 -8.25
CA ASP A 403 13.66 23.30 -8.63
C ASP A 403 13.47 23.45 -10.16
N GLN A 404 14.42 23.02 -11.01
CA GLN A 404 14.32 23.20 -12.46
C GLN A 404 14.58 21.92 -13.26
N CYS A 405 13.58 21.47 -14.02
CA CYS A 405 13.67 20.31 -14.93
C CYS A 405 13.50 20.74 -16.40
N PHE A 406 14.08 19.96 -17.33
CA PHE A 406 13.80 20.07 -18.77
C PHE A 406 13.29 18.73 -19.30
N TYR A 407 12.00 18.70 -19.65
CA TYR A 407 11.33 17.51 -20.18
C TYR A 407 11.39 17.52 -21.71
N LEU A 408 11.93 16.45 -22.30
CA LEU A 408 11.95 16.27 -23.75
C LEU A 408 10.61 15.68 -24.20
N GLN A 409 10.06 16.20 -25.29
CA GLN A 409 8.88 15.60 -25.93
C GLN A 409 9.26 14.33 -26.70
N HIS A 410 8.27 13.50 -27.07
CA HIS A 410 8.51 12.33 -27.89
C HIS A 410 9.21 12.72 -29.21
N GLY A 411 10.30 12.03 -29.55
CA GLY A 411 11.13 12.35 -30.73
C GLY A 411 12.09 13.54 -30.55
N GLN A 412 12.07 14.22 -29.40
CA GLN A 412 13.09 15.22 -29.08
C GLN A 412 14.32 14.58 -28.44
N TYR A 413 15.49 15.01 -28.87
CA TYR A 413 16.77 14.58 -28.33
C TYR A 413 17.77 15.73 -28.29
N ILE A 414 18.77 15.61 -27.41
CA ILE A 414 19.77 16.65 -27.19
C ILE A 414 20.79 16.63 -28.33
N THR A 415 20.95 17.75 -29.02
CA THR A 415 21.89 17.92 -30.14
C THR A 415 23.09 18.77 -29.76
N ALA A 416 22.98 19.66 -28.78
CA ALA A 416 24.12 20.42 -28.29
C ALA A 416 24.02 20.72 -26.80
N VAL A 417 25.18 20.81 -26.16
CA VAL A 417 25.33 21.24 -24.77
C VAL A 417 26.43 22.30 -24.71
N ARG A 418 26.11 23.46 -24.15
CA ARG A 418 27.06 24.56 -23.89
C ARG A 418 27.26 24.70 -22.40
N LEU A 419 28.48 24.91 -21.96
CA LEU A 419 28.86 25.00 -20.55
C LEU A 419 29.59 26.31 -20.27
N THR A 420 29.45 26.78 -19.05
CA THR A 420 30.23 27.89 -18.50
C THR A 420 30.80 27.44 -17.17
N HIS A 421 32.11 27.52 -16.99
CA HIS A 421 32.74 27.21 -15.72
C HIS A 421 33.39 28.44 -15.06
N HIS A 422 33.40 28.51 -13.72
CA HIS A 422 34.02 29.58 -12.94
C HIS A 422 35.49 29.29 -12.65
N GLY A 423 36.39 30.26 -12.91
CA GLY A 423 37.78 30.26 -12.45
C GLY A 423 38.78 30.48 -13.59
N GLY A 424 39.74 31.40 -13.42
CA GLY A 424 40.65 31.87 -14.47
C GLY A 424 41.62 30.85 -15.08
N ILE A 425 41.62 29.58 -14.67
CA ILE A 425 42.57 28.55 -15.15
C ILE A 425 41.81 27.24 -15.43
N VAL A 426 41.94 26.75 -16.66
CA VAL A 426 41.13 25.70 -17.32
C VAL A 426 40.93 24.40 -16.52
N TRP A 427 41.83 24.06 -15.59
CA TRP A 427 41.88 22.73 -14.98
C TRP A 427 41.21 22.63 -13.59
N LYS A 428 40.74 23.74 -13.02
CA LYS A 428 40.04 23.80 -11.71
C LYS A 428 38.74 24.60 -11.76
N ARG A 429 37.91 24.40 -12.80
CA ARG A 429 36.68 25.18 -12.97
C ARG A 429 35.44 24.40 -12.56
N ASN A 430 34.63 25.03 -11.71
CA ASN A 430 33.31 24.54 -11.34
C ASN A 430 32.29 24.95 -12.38
N LEU A 431 31.39 24.05 -12.76
CA LEU A 431 30.26 24.37 -13.62
C LEU A 431 29.39 25.47 -12.97
N GLN A 432 29.10 26.54 -13.70
CA GLN A 432 28.18 27.62 -13.30
C GLN A 432 26.87 27.55 -14.05
N ALA A 433 26.95 27.28 -15.35
CA ALA A 433 25.78 27.21 -16.18
C ALA A 433 25.96 26.21 -17.31
N ILE A 434 24.82 25.79 -17.84
CA ILE A 434 24.73 24.84 -18.93
C ILE A 434 23.45 25.10 -19.71
N GLU A 435 23.60 25.22 -21.02
CA GLU A 435 22.50 25.30 -21.95
C GLU A 435 22.40 23.99 -22.72
N VAL A 436 21.22 23.40 -22.74
CA VAL A 436 20.90 22.19 -23.50
C VAL A 436 20.04 22.59 -24.68
N THR A 437 20.47 22.23 -25.89
CA THR A 437 19.73 22.43 -27.14
C THR A 437 19.28 21.10 -27.71
N THR A 438 18.05 21.04 -28.21
CA THR A 438 17.43 19.87 -28.82
C THR A 438 17.40 19.94 -30.34
N ASN A 439 17.07 18.83 -30.99
CA ASN A 439 16.86 18.74 -32.45
C ASN A 439 15.71 19.61 -32.97
N THR A 440 14.74 19.99 -32.13
CA THR A 440 13.65 20.90 -32.49
C THR A 440 14.02 22.37 -32.31
N GLY A 441 15.27 22.65 -31.87
CA GLY A 441 15.72 24.00 -31.56
C GLY A 441 15.30 24.50 -30.18
N ALA A 442 14.54 23.71 -29.39
CA ALA A 442 14.23 24.06 -28.02
C ALA A 442 15.51 24.12 -27.17
N ARG A 443 15.67 25.21 -26.41
CA ARG A 443 16.83 25.45 -25.55
C ARG A 443 16.41 25.60 -24.10
N ARG A 444 17.22 25.10 -23.19
CA ARG A 444 17.08 25.32 -21.75
C ARG A 444 18.42 25.68 -21.13
N LEU A 445 18.50 26.90 -20.60
CA LEU A 445 19.61 27.34 -19.76
C LEU A 445 19.32 26.96 -18.30
N PHE A 446 20.36 26.47 -17.66
CA PHE A 446 20.40 26.15 -16.25
C PHE A 446 21.56 26.89 -15.60
N GLY A 447 21.29 27.62 -14.52
CA GLY A 447 22.27 28.53 -13.91
C GLY A 447 22.30 29.90 -14.58
N TYR A 448 23.39 30.64 -14.41
CA TYR A 448 23.58 31.98 -14.98
C TYR A 448 24.92 32.04 -15.71
N ALA A 449 24.87 32.36 -17.01
CA ALA A 449 26.06 32.52 -17.86
C ALA A 449 26.01 33.85 -18.60
N GLN A 450 27.15 34.53 -18.63
CA GLN A 450 27.39 35.68 -19.52
C GLN A 450 28.02 35.25 -20.85
N SER A 451 28.79 34.16 -20.84
CA SER A 451 29.38 33.52 -22.02
C SER A 451 29.57 32.03 -21.75
N PHE A 452 29.64 31.22 -22.81
CA PHE A 452 29.95 29.79 -22.72
C PHE A 452 31.41 29.56 -23.07
N ASP A 453 32.11 28.78 -22.24
CA ASP A 453 33.53 28.46 -22.44
C ASP A 453 33.75 27.11 -23.11
N PHE A 454 32.70 26.29 -23.22
CA PHE A 454 32.74 24.99 -23.89
C PHE A 454 31.42 24.70 -24.61
N GLU A 455 31.51 24.10 -25.80
CA GLU A 455 30.36 23.63 -26.56
C GLU A 455 30.63 22.22 -27.10
N ALA A 456 29.70 21.30 -26.85
CA ALA A 456 29.69 19.98 -27.45
C ALA A 456 28.44 19.82 -28.32
N VAL A 457 28.66 19.53 -29.60
CA VAL A 457 27.61 19.26 -30.57
C VAL A 457 27.62 17.78 -30.92
N ALA A 458 26.43 17.18 -31.02
CA ALA A 458 26.26 15.80 -31.47
C ALA A 458 26.73 15.65 -32.92
N ARG A 459 27.42 14.54 -33.23
CA ARG A 459 27.76 14.20 -34.61
C ARG A 459 26.50 14.00 -35.44
N GLU A 460 26.60 14.16 -36.76
CA GLU A 460 25.49 13.87 -37.65
C GLU A 460 24.97 12.44 -37.42
N GLY A 461 23.64 12.29 -37.38
CA GLY A 461 23.00 11.02 -37.05
C GLY A 461 23.17 10.57 -35.58
N HIS A 462 23.70 11.40 -34.68
CA HIS A 462 23.86 11.11 -33.25
C HIS A 462 23.12 12.12 -32.36
N HIS A 463 22.90 11.74 -31.11
CA HIS A 463 22.41 12.62 -30.04
C HIS A 463 23.22 12.43 -28.76
N ILE A 464 23.21 13.43 -27.89
CA ILE A 464 23.92 13.39 -26.60
C ILE A 464 23.08 12.56 -25.61
N VAL A 465 23.68 11.47 -25.13
CA VAL A 465 23.08 10.51 -24.17
C VAL A 465 23.66 10.66 -22.75
N GLY A 466 24.60 11.58 -22.54
CA GLY A 466 25.05 11.87 -21.18
C GLY A 466 26.33 12.69 -21.16
N LEU A 467 26.64 13.20 -19.97
CA LEU A 467 27.91 13.87 -19.68
C LEU A 467 28.70 12.99 -18.71
N GLN A 468 30.00 12.96 -18.85
CA GLN A 468 30.90 12.39 -17.85
C GLN A 468 31.25 13.50 -16.87
N VAL A 469 31.09 13.22 -15.58
CA VAL A 469 31.21 14.22 -14.53
C VAL A 469 32.16 13.74 -13.45
N GLU A 470 32.98 14.67 -12.95
CA GLU A 470 33.80 14.51 -11.75
C GLU A 470 33.32 15.53 -10.71
N VAL A 471 33.17 15.09 -9.46
CA VAL A 471 32.68 15.93 -8.37
C VAL A 471 33.75 15.96 -7.31
N ASP A 472 34.18 17.16 -6.95
CA ASP A 472 35.14 17.39 -5.88
C ASP A 472 34.56 18.33 -4.81
N ARG A 473 35.39 18.73 -3.85
CA ARG A 473 35.00 19.66 -2.79
C ARG A 473 34.70 21.08 -3.27
N HIS A 474 35.10 21.42 -4.50
CA HIS A 474 34.93 22.74 -5.08
C HIS A 474 33.67 22.80 -5.95
N GLY A 475 33.27 21.70 -6.60
CA GLY A 475 32.02 21.65 -7.36
C GLY A 475 31.97 20.51 -8.37
N LEU A 476 31.17 20.74 -9.41
CA LEU A 476 30.93 19.78 -10.49
C LEU A 476 31.76 20.15 -11.72
N ARG A 477 32.51 19.19 -12.27
CA ARG A 477 33.30 19.33 -13.50
C ARG A 477 32.84 18.34 -14.55
N ILE A 478 32.56 18.81 -15.77
CA ILE A 478 32.24 17.92 -16.89
C ILE A 478 33.54 17.54 -17.60
N THR A 479 33.83 16.24 -17.68
CA THR A 479 35.07 15.70 -18.24
C THR A 479 34.87 15.02 -19.59
N GLY A 480 33.63 14.87 -20.06
CA GLY A 480 33.33 14.30 -21.37
C GLY A 480 31.85 14.33 -21.73
N VAL A 481 31.54 14.05 -22.99
CA VAL A 481 30.17 13.95 -23.52
C VAL A 481 30.02 12.62 -24.24
N LYS A 482 28.99 11.86 -23.88
CA LYS A 482 28.64 10.59 -24.52
C LYS A 482 27.56 10.83 -25.56
N GLN A 483 27.76 10.28 -26.75
CA GLN A 483 26.84 10.37 -27.87
C GLN A 483 26.43 8.97 -28.34
N ALA A 484 25.22 8.82 -28.86
CA ALA A 484 24.72 7.58 -29.45
C ALA A 484 24.02 7.86 -30.79
N LYS A 485 24.01 6.88 -31.70
CA LYS A 485 23.30 6.99 -32.98
C LYS A 485 21.80 7.18 -32.71
N ILE A 486 21.15 8.09 -33.44
CA ILE A 486 19.70 8.28 -33.41
C ILE A 486 19.07 6.98 -33.91
N PRO A 487 18.14 6.38 -33.16
CA PRO A 487 17.40 5.22 -33.64
C PRO A 487 16.70 5.61 -34.95
N GLU A 488 16.93 4.86 -36.02
CA GLU A 488 16.16 5.00 -37.25
C GLU A 488 14.71 4.68 -36.88
N MET A 489 13.89 5.72 -36.70
CA MET A 489 12.45 5.51 -36.55
C MET A 489 11.97 4.90 -37.86
N PRO A 490 11.21 3.79 -37.82
CA PRO A 490 10.62 3.25 -39.03
C PRO A 490 9.82 4.36 -39.69
N THR A 491 10.22 4.75 -40.89
CA THR A 491 9.48 5.71 -41.71
C THR A 491 8.08 5.16 -41.85
N ALA A 492 7.10 5.84 -41.28
CA ALA A 492 5.70 5.51 -41.46
C ALA A 492 5.44 5.46 -42.98
N GLU A 493 5.15 4.27 -43.50
CA GLU A 493 4.69 4.12 -44.87
C GLU A 493 3.51 5.07 -45.07
N ARG A 494 3.65 5.95 -46.07
CA ARG A 494 2.54 6.80 -46.50
C ARG A 494 1.39 5.85 -46.87
N PRO A 495 0.19 6.00 -46.29
CA PRO A 495 -0.95 5.26 -46.79
C PRO A 495 -1.08 5.56 -48.30
N PRO A 496 -1.34 4.53 -49.14
CA PRO A 496 -1.48 4.73 -50.57
C PRO A 496 -2.56 5.79 -50.82
N ALA A 497 -2.25 6.71 -51.74
CA ALA A 497 -3.18 7.76 -52.14
C ALA A 497 -4.49 7.12 -52.58
N GLU A 498 -5.58 7.41 -51.88
CA GLU A 498 -6.92 7.05 -52.31
C GLU A 498 -7.15 7.66 -53.69
N ALA A 499 -7.29 6.80 -54.69
CA ALA A 499 -7.75 7.19 -56.01
C ALA A 499 -9.20 7.66 -55.86
N HIS A 500 -9.44 8.97 -55.98
CA HIS A 500 -10.76 9.50 -56.23
C HIS A 500 -11.23 9.05 -57.61
N GLU A 501 -11.84 7.87 -57.70
CA GLU A 501 -12.66 7.49 -58.84
C GLU A 501 -13.98 8.26 -58.79
N GLY A 502 -14.28 8.94 -59.90
CA GLY A 502 -15.44 9.79 -60.07
C GLY A 502 -16.74 8.99 -60.08
N ALA A 503 -17.65 9.34 -59.18
CA ALA A 503 -19.06 9.00 -59.29
C ALA A 503 -19.77 10.07 -60.12
N THR A 504 -20.04 9.75 -61.39
CA THR A 504 -20.95 10.46 -62.28
C THR A 504 -22.38 10.37 -61.72
N PRO A 505 -23.13 11.48 -61.54
CA PRO A 505 -24.53 11.41 -61.17
C PRO A 505 -25.36 11.03 -62.40
N ALA A 506 -26.06 9.90 -62.33
CA ALA A 506 -27.11 9.55 -63.28
C ALA A 506 -28.39 10.33 -62.94
N ASN A 507 -28.89 11.07 -63.92
CA ASN A 507 -30.22 11.67 -63.93
C ASN A 507 -31.32 10.61 -63.93
N GLY A 508 -32.43 10.89 -63.24
CA GLY A 508 -33.75 10.77 -63.87
C GLY A 508 -34.88 10.12 -63.08
N VAL A 509 -35.90 10.96 -62.82
CA VAL A 509 -37.33 10.72 -62.48
C VAL A 509 -37.68 10.54 -61.00
#